data_AF-A0A543A6F3-F1
#
_entry.id   AF-A0A543A6F3-F1
#
_cell.length_a   1.000
_cell.length_b   1.000
_cell.length_c   1.000
_cell.angle_alpha   90.00
_cell.angle_beta   90.00
_cell.angle_gamma   90.00
#
_symmetry.space_group_name_H-M   'P 1'
#
loop_
_entity.id
_entity.type
_entity.pdbx_description
1 polymer ?
#
loop_
_entity_poly.entity_id
_entity_poly.type
_entity_poly.pdbx_seq_one_letter_code
_entity_poly.pdbx_strand_id
1 'polypeptide(L)' 'MGHQELSTAPDLLEAQLFGLEETLRILREELTAVTPGERVHVARSIKETRLRIARVRVGLMIHGRGWS' A
#
# COMPACT_ATOMS: atom_id res chain seq x y z
N MET A 1 -18.53 -23.08 -21.12
CA MET A 1 -18.12 -22.56 -19.80
C MET A 1 -16.62 -22.43 -19.81
N GLY A 2 -16.09 -21.21 -19.89
CA GLY A 2 -14.65 -20.93 -19.93
C GLY A 2 -14.35 -19.73 -19.05
N HIS A 3 -14.29 -19.95 -17.75
CA HIS A 3 -13.79 -18.96 -16.79
C HIS A 3 -12.36 -19.37 -16.46
N GLN A 4 -11.37 -18.70 -17.05
CA GLN A 4 -9.96 -18.96 -16.74
C GLN A 4 -9.19 -17.64 -16.63
N GLU A 5 -9.10 -17.16 -15.39
CA GLU A 5 -7.95 -16.52 -14.73
C GLU A 5 -7.06 -15.55 -15.52
N LEU A 6 -7.53 -14.33 -15.82
CA LEU A 6 -6.67 -13.29 -16.42
C LEU A 6 -6.69 -11.92 -15.72
N SER A 7 -7.18 -11.80 -14.47
CA SER A 7 -7.18 -10.52 -13.72
C SER A 7 -6.48 -10.55 -12.34
N THR A 8 -5.70 -11.57 -12.00
CA THR A 8 -5.19 -11.68 -10.62
C THR A 8 -4.14 -10.61 -10.25
N ALA A 9 -3.21 -10.26 -11.15
CA ALA A 9 -2.11 -9.37 -10.77
C ALA A 9 -2.54 -7.93 -10.43
N PRO A 10 -3.37 -7.23 -11.24
CA PRO A 10 -3.88 -5.91 -10.87
C PRO A 10 -4.74 -5.94 -9.62
N ASP A 11 -5.69 -6.87 -9.52
CA ASP A 11 -6.61 -6.98 -8.37
C ASP A 11 -5.85 -7.23 -7.04
N LEU A 12 -4.81 -8.07 -7.07
CA LEU A 12 -3.95 -8.33 -5.91
C LEU A 12 -3.10 -7.11 -5.52
N LEU A 13 -2.68 -6.30 -6.50
CA LEU A 13 -1.95 -5.06 -6.25
C LEU A 13 -2.88 -3.96 -5.71
N GLU A 14 -4.12 -3.89 -6.18
CA GLU A 14 -5.15 -2.99 -5.65
C GLU A 14 -5.52 -3.32 -4.20
N ALA A 15 -5.74 -4.61 -3.90
CA ALA A 15 -5.99 -5.06 -2.52
C ALA A 15 -4.81 -4.75 -1.59
N GLN A 16 -3.56 -4.94 -2.07
CA GLN A 16 -2.37 -4.55 -1.31
C GLN A 16 -2.28 -3.04 -1.10
N LEU A 17 -2.61 -2.23 -2.12
CA LEU A 17 -2.62 -0.78 -2.01
C LEU A 17 -3.60 -0.32 -0.93
N PHE A 18 -4.82 -0.84 -0.95
CA PHE A 18 -5.84 -0.55 0.05
C PHE A 18 -5.35 -0.86 1.47
N GLY A 19 -4.81 -2.06 1.70
CA GLY A 19 -4.28 -2.45 3.02
C GLY A 19 -3.13 -1.58 3.50
N LEU A 20 -2.24 -1.15 2.59
CA LEU A 20 -1.14 -0.25 2.92
C LEU A 20 -1.59 1.18 3.22
N GLU A 21 -2.62 1.67 2.51
CA GLU A 21 -3.20 3.00 2.77
C GLU A 21 -3.90 3.04 4.12
N GLU A 22 -4.61 1.96 4.49
CA GLU A 22 -5.22 1.83 5.81
C GLU A 22 -4.16 1.73 6.92
N THR A 23 -3.10 0.94 6.70
CA THR A 23 -1.96 0.88 7.61
C THR A 23 -1.33 2.27 7.80
N LEU A 24 -1.18 3.05 6.73
CA LEU A 24 -0.64 4.40 6.80
C LEU A 24 -1.56 5.35 7.57
N ARG A 25 -2.89 5.19 7.47
CA ARG A 25 -3.86 5.96 8.25
C ARG A 25 -3.69 5.69 9.74
N ILE A 26 -3.66 4.41 10.14
CA ILE A 26 -3.47 3.99 11.54
C ILE A 26 -2.15 4.53 12.10
N LEU A 27 -1.04 4.36 11.37
CA LEU A 27 0.27 4.84 11.83
C LEU A 27 0.31 6.37 12.03
N ARG A 28 -0.45 7.14 11.24
CA ARG A 28 -0.55 8.59 11.42
C ARG A 28 -1.33 8.96 12.68
N GLU A 29 -2.36 8.19 13.02
CA GLU A 29 -3.12 8.33 14.26
C GLU A 29 -2.26 7.92 15.47
N GLU A 30 -1.52 6.82 15.37
CA GLU A 30 -0.59 6.39 16.42
C GLU A 30 0.50 7.44 16.69
N LEU A 31 1.04 8.08 15.65
CA LEU A 31 2.12 9.06 15.81
C LEU A 31 1.75 10.21 16.77
N THR A 32 0.48 10.61 16.81
CA THR A 32 -0.01 11.66 17.71
C THR A 32 -0.33 11.14 19.11
N ALA A 33 -0.61 9.83 19.24
CA ALA A 33 -0.97 9.17 20.48
C ALA A 33 0.24 8.63 21.28
N VAL A 34 1.37 8.36 20.63
CA VAL A 34 2.55 7.76 21.29
C VAL A 34 3.49 8.79 21.97
N THR A 35 4.31 8.28 22.88
CA THR A 35 5.32 9.09 23.58
C THR A 35 6.42 9.55 22.62
N PRO A 36 7.14 10.66 22.92
CA PRO A 36 8.20 11.17 22.05
C PRO A 36 9.29 10.15 21.69
N GLY A 37 9.63 9.23 22.60
CA GLY A 37 10.62 8.18 22.35
C GLY A 37 10.18 7.15 21.30
N GLU A 38 8.87 6.90 21.21
CA GLU A 38 8.28 5.94 20.26
C GLU A 38 7.99 6.56 18.90
N ARG A 39 7.84 7.88 18.83
CA ARG A 39 7.55 8.61 17.57
C ARG A 39 8.56 8.33 16.47
N VAL A 40 9.84 8.12 16.82
CA VAL A 40 10.90 7.80 15.84
C VAL A 40 10.62 6.46 15.15
N HIS A 41 10.13 5.47 15.90
CA HIS A 41 9.77 4.16 15.35
C HIS A 41 8.54 4.27 14.45
N VAL A 42 7.48 4.94 14.93
CA VAL A 42 6.25 5.14 14.15
C VAL A 42 6.53 5.94 12.86
N ALA A 43 7.33 7.01 12.94
CA ALA A 43 7.73 7.80 11.78
C ALA A 43 8.53 6.98 10.75
N ARG A 44 9.37 6.03 11.20
CA ARG A 44 10.06 5.10 10.31
C ARG A 44 9.07 4.17 9.60
N SER A 45 8.14 3.57 10.33
CA SER A 45 7.09 2.71 9.78
C SER A 45 6.21 3.45 8.76
N ILE A 46 5.89 4.73 9.01
CA ILE A 46 5.20 5.60 8.06
C ILE A 46 6.01 5.76 6.77
N LYS A 47 7.31 6.07 6.88
CA LYS A 47 8.18 6.23 5.72
C LYS A 47 8.25 4.95 4.89
N GLU A 48 8.44 3.81 5.52
CA GLU A 48 8.50 2.50 4.86
C GLU A 48 7.18 2.14 4.17
N THR A 49 6.05 2.36 4.85
CA THR A 49 4.71 2.13 4.28
C THR A 49 4.47 3.00 3.05
N ARG A 50 4.85 4.28 3.09
CA ARG A 50 4.78 5.19 1.92
C ARG A 50 5.61 4.69 0.74
N LEU A 51 6.81 4.14 1.00
CA LEU A 51 7.65 3.57 -0.06
C LEU A 51 7.01 2.32 -0.68
N ARG A 52 6.39 1.47 0.14
CA ARG A 52 5.66 0.28 -0.34
C ARG A 52 4.46 0.70 -1.21
N ILE A 53 3.66 1.68 -0.77
CA ILE A 53 2.56 2.26 -1.57
C ILE A 53 3.07 2.73 -2.94
N ALA A 54 4.17 3.49 -2.96
CA ALA A 54 4.74 3.99 -4.21
C ALA A 54 5.15 2.84 -5.16
N ARG A 55 5.77 1.77 -4.64
CA ARG A 55 6.13 0.59 -5.43
C ARG A 55 4.90 -0.13 -6.01
N VAL A 56 3.84 -0.29 -5.20
CA VAL A 56 2.60 -0.92 -5.65
C VAL A 56 1.93 -0.08 -6.73
N ARG A 57 1.87 1.25 -6.57
CA ARG A 57 1.33 2.17 -7.59
C ARG A 57 2.12 2.12 -8.90
N VAL A 58 3.45 2.00 -8.84
CA VAL A 58 4.28 1.77 -10.04
C VAL A 58 3.93 0.42 -10.69
N GLY A 59 3.79 -0.63 -9.88
CA GLY A 59 3.33 -1.94 -10.35
C GLY A 59 1.99 -1.84 -11.08
N LEU A 60 0.99 -1.19 -10.49
CA LEU A 60 -0.31 -0.95 -11.11
C LEU A 60 -0.21 -0.17 -12.42
N MET A 61 0.64 0.86 -12.49
CA MET A 61 0.86 1.63 -13.72
C MET A 61 1.48 0.80 -14.85
N ILE A 62 2.31 -0.19 -14.52
CA ILE A 62 2.93 -1.10 -15.50
C ILE A 62 1.90 -2.14 -15.98
N HIS A 63 1.12 -2.72 -15.06
CA HIS A 63 0.14 -3.76 -15.40
C HIS A 63 -1.16 -3.19 -16.01
N GLY A 64 -1.55 -1.97 -15.65
CA GLY A 64 -2.74 -1.27 -16.15
C GLY A 64 -2.56 -0.57 -17.49
N ARG A 65 -1.32 -0.39 -17.99
CA ARG A 65 -1.03 0.22 -19.31
C ARG A 65 -1.06 -0.76 -20.50
N GLY A 66 -1.52 -1.99 -20.30
CA GLY A 66 -1.71 -2.97 -21.38
C GLY A 66 -3.11 -2.98 -22.01
N TRP A 67 -4.05 -2.20 -21.47
CA TRP A 67 -5.46 -2.18 -21.88
C TRP A 67 -5.89 -0.73 -22.09
N SER A 68 -5.41 -0.11 -23.16
CA SER A 68 -6.02 1.10 -23.70
C SER A 68 -5.80 1.17 -25.21
#